data_AF-A0A0N1GCF3-F1
#
_entry.id   AF-A0A0N1GCF3-F1
#
_cell.length_a   1.000
_cell.length_b   1.000
_cell.length_c   1.000
_cell.angle_alpha   90.00
_cell.angle_beta   90.00
_cell.angle_gamma   90.00
#
_symmetry.space_group_name_H-M   'P 1'
#
loop_
_entity.id
_entity.type
_entity.pdbx_description
1 polymer ?
#
loop_
_entity_poly.entity_id
_entity_poly.type
_entity_poly.pdbx_seq_one_letter_code
_entity_poly.pdbx_strand_id
1 'polypeptide(L)'
;MKAGTEARRVASVMHVRCPDRLPEGVYRQVLEQLAELSPVVQALPPTAALVELKGALRYHGVDARRLGEVLRVRTISRLGVDVRVGIGPSITVAATASGQITAAGGG
;
A
#
# COMPACT_ATOMS: atom_id res chain seq x y z
N MET A 1 -11.46 -26.81 -21.34
CA MET A 1 -10.67 -25.65 -21.77
C MET A 1 -11.32 -24.37 -21.25
N LYS A 2 -10.73 -23.72 -20.23
CA LYS A 2 -10.86 -22.27 -19.99
C LYS A 2 -9.45 -21.76 -19.76
N ALA A 3 -8.87 -21.28 -20.86
CA ALA A 3 -7.58 -20.65 -20.93
C ALA A 3 -7.68 -19.20 -20.43
N GLY A 4 -6.61 -18.71 -19.77
CA GLY A 4 -6.23 -17.30 -19.93
C GLY A 4 -6.26 -16.37 -18.71
N THR A 5 -6.26 -16.85 -17.46
CA THR A 5 -6.17 -15.93 -16.29
C THR A 5 -5.19 -16.36 -15.20
N GLU A 6 -4.50 -17.50 -15.37
CA GLU A 6 -3.36 -17.82 -14.51
C GLU A 6 -2.05 -17.29 -15.11
N ALA A 7 -1.33 -16.52 -14.29
CA ALA A 7 0.12 -16.44 -14.31
C ALA A 7 0.87 -15.60 -15.37
N ARG A 8 0.27 -14.54 -15.93
CA ARG A 8 1.08 -13.30 -15.98
C ARG A 8 1.05 -12.81 -14.54
N ARG A 9 2.08 -13.10 -13.74
CA ARG A 9 2.25 -12.46 -12.42
C ARG A 9 2.13 -10.97 -12.65
N VAL A 10 0.95 -10.41 -12.43
CA VAL A 10 0.72 -9.02 -12.74
C VAL A 10 1.54 -8.27 -11.72
N ALA A 11 2.53 -7.51 -12.19
CA ALA A 11 3.34 -6.69 -11.32
C ALA A 11 2.37 -5.88 -10.45
N SER A 12 2.40 -6.19 -9.16
CA SER A 12 1.39 -5.68 -8.23
C SER A 12 2.01 -4.49 -7.54
N VAL A 13 1.43 -3.33 -7.77
CA VAL A 13 1.83 -2.07 -7.14
C VAL A 13 0.80 -1.74 -6.07
N MET A 14 1.29 -1.32 -4.92
CA MET A 14 0.48 -0.76 -3.85
C MET A 14 0.76 0.73 -3.74
N HIS A 15 -0.30 1.52 -3.80
CA HIS A 15 -0.27 2.95 -3.56
C HIS A 15 -0.87 3.23 -2.19
N VAL A 16 -0.07 3.82 -1.31
CA VAL A 16 -0.44 4.14 0.08
C VAL A 16 -0.62 5.65 0.19
N ARG A 17 -1.79 6.10 0.62
CA ARG A 17 -2.09 7.52 0.91
C ARG A 17 -2.22 7.72 2.41
N CYS A 18 -1.43 8.63 2.94
CA CYS A 18 -1.58 9.15 4.29
C CYS A 18 -2.75 10.14 4.37
N PRO A 19 -3.23 10.45 5.60
CA PRO A 19 -4.10 11.58 5.83
C PRO A 19 -3.48 12.90 5.38
N ASP A 20 -4.31 13.87 5.02
CA ASP A 20 -3.85 15.21 4.69
C ASP A 20 -3.20 15.87 5.91
N ARG A 21 -2.16 16.67 5.67
CA ARG A 21 -1.39 17.37 6.73
C ARG A 21 -0.73 16.46 7.78
N LEU A 22 -0.42 15.20 7.43
CA LEU A 22 0.38 14.34 8.29
C LEU A 22 1.74 15.01 8.59
N PRO A 23 2.17 15.10 9.87
CA PRO A 23 3.48 15.66 10.20
C PRO A 23 4.61 14.89 9.52
N GLU A 24 5.65 15.60 9.04
CA GLU A 24 6.75 15.00 8.27
C GLU A 24 7.44 13.85 9.03
N GLY A 25 7.65 14.01 10.33
CA GLY A 25 8.24 12.96 11.17
C GLY A 25 7.39 11.69 11.22
N VAL A 26 6.06 11.81 11.17
CA VAL A 26 5.14 10.66 11.14
C VAL A 26 5.11 10.06 9.74
N TYR A 27 5.12 10.88 8.68
CA TYR A 27 5.24 10.39 7.31
C TYR A 27 6.52 9.57 7.10
N ARG A 28 7.64 10.00 7.68
CA ARG A 28 8.90 9.25 7.67
C ARG A 28 8.77 7.88 8.35
N GLN A 29 8.11 7.80 9.50
CA GLN A 29 7.83 6.53 10.18
C GLN A 29 6.92 5.61 9.36
N VAL A 30 5.97 6.16 8.59
CA VAL A 30 5.18 5.37 7.64
C VAL A 30 6.10 4.80 6.55
N LEU A 31 7.00 5.59 5.96
CA LEU A 31 7.95 5.11 4.95
C LEU A 31 8.87 4.01 5.49
N GLU A 32 9.35 4.14 6.73
CA GLU A 32 10.16 3.11 7.42
C GLU A 32 9.36 1.80 7.57
N GLN A 33 8.10 1.88 8.00
CA GLN A 33 7.23 0.71 8.08
C GLN A 33 6.96 0.06 6.72
N LEU A 34 6.84 0.85 5.64
CA LEU A 34 6.70 0.30 4.29
C LEU A 34 7.98 -0.41 3.83
N ALA A 35 9.15 0.09 4.22
CA ALA A 35 10.43 -0.54 3.92
C ALA A 35 10.62 -1.89 4.63
N GLU A 36 9.99 -2.10 5.80
CA GLU A 36 9.91 -3.42 6.45
C GLU A 36 9.09 -4.44 5.64
N LEU A 37 8.14 -3.96 4.83
CA LEU A 37 7.24 -4.80 4.02
C LEU A 37 7.85 -5.15 2.67
N SER A 38 8.47 -4.18 2.00
CA SER A 38 9.10 -4.35 0.70
C SER A 38 10.34 -3.47 0.58
N PRO A 39 11.44 -3.98 -0.01
CA PRO A 39 12.63 -3.16 -0.23
C PRO A 39 12.43 -2.10 -1.33
N VAL A 40 11.37 -2.22 -2.15
CA VAL A 40 11.11 -1.28 -3.26
C VAL A 40 9.96 -0.36 -2.86
N VAL A 41 10.33 0.74 -2.19
CA VAL A 41 9.44 1.82 -1.78
C VAL A 41 9.89 3.13 -2.44
N GLN A 42 8.94 3.84 -3.04
CA GLN A 42 9.16 5.19 -3.56
C GLN A 42 8.24 6.16 -2.81
N ALA A 43 8.83 7.13 -2.12
CA ALA A 43 8.09 8.23 -1.54
C ALA A 43 7.49 9.12 -2.64
N LEU A 44 6.24 9.53 -2.46
CA LEU A 44 5.55 10.53 -3.27
C LEU A 44 5.04 11.65 -2.33
N PRO A 45 5.91 12.60 -1.95
CA PRO A 45 5.54 13.68 -1.04
C PRO A 45 4.37 14.51 -1.61
N PRO A 46 3.50 15.08 -0.73
CA PRO A 46 3.61 15.10 0.72
C PRO A 46 2.91 13.94 1.45
N THR A 47 2.06 13.16 0.76
CA THR A 47 1.09 12.28 1.44
C THR A 47 0.98 10.88 0.84
N ALA A 48 1.86 10.47 -0.06
CA ALA A 48 1.74 9.16 -0.69
C ALA A 48 3.07 8.39 -0.79
N ALA A 49 2.97 7.09 -1.03
CA ALA A 49 4.09 6.24 -1.37
C ALA A 49 3.65 5.12 -2.31
N LEU A 50 4.57 4.66 -3.14
CA LEU A 50 4.43 3.47 -3.97
C LEU A 50 5.26 2.34 -3.39
N VAL A 51 4.72 1.14 -3.43
CA VAL A 51 5.38 -0.09 -2.98
C VAL A 51 5.22 -1.15 -4.06
N GLU A 52 6.33 -1.75 -4.49
CA GLU A 52 6.28 -2.92 -5.36
C GLU A 52 6.06 -4.18 -4.50
N LEU A 53 5.11 -5.03 -4.89
CA LEU A 53 4.70 -6.21 -4.11
C LEU A 53 5.22 -7.55 -4.63
N LYS A 54 5.71 -7.70 -5.87
CA LYS A 54 6.21 -8.98 -6.42
C LYS A 54 7.29 -9.63 -5.55
N GLY A 55 8.15 -8.86 -4.89
CA GLY A 55 9.09 -9.36 -3.88
C GLY A 55 8.39 -9.79 -2.59
N ALA A 56 7.63 -8.87 -2.01
CA ALA A 56 6.92 -9.05 -0.74
C ALA A 56 5.93 -10.22 -0.75
N LEU A 57 5.14 -10.39 -1.82
CA LEU A 57 4.17 -11.48 -1.98
C LEU A 57 4.85 -12.85 -1.95
N ARG A 58 6.02 -12.96 -2.59
CA ARG A 58 6.81 -14.20 -2.55
C ARG A 58 7.37 -14.48 -1.17
N TYR A 59 7.83 -13.44 -0.47
CA TYR A 59 8.43 -13.58 0.85
C TYR A 59 7.39 -13.92 1.94
N HIS A 60 6.25 -13.23 1.93
CA HIS A 60 5.21 -13.43 2.94
C HIS A 60 4.25 -14.58 2.65
N GLY A 61 4.20 -15.09 1.40
CA GLY A 61 3.33 -16.20 1.02
C GLY A 61 1.82 -15.87 1.10
N VAL A 62 1.46 -14.60 1.02
CA VAL A 62 0.07 -14.11 1.06
C VAL A 62 -0.25 -13.26 -0.16
N ASP A 63 -1.53 -13.02 -0.43
CA ASP A 63 -1.95 -12.13 -1.51
C ASP A 63 -1.75 -10.64 -1.16
N ALA A 64 -1.85 -9.80 -2.19
CA ALA A 64 -1.62 -8.36 -2.07
C ALA A 64 -2.64 -7.67 -1.17
N ARG A 65 -3.91 -8.11 -1.23
CA ARG A 65 -4.98 -7.53 -0.43
C ARG A 65 -4.68 -7.74 1.06
N ARG A 66 -4.27 -8.95 1.45
CA ARG A 66 -3.90 -9.27 2.81
C ARG A 66 -2.71 -8.44 3.31
N LEU A 67 -1.70 -8.21 2.47
CA LEU A 67 -0.59 -7.30 2.83
C LEU A 67 -1.09 -5.87 3.08
N GLY A 68 -1.99 -5.35 2.23
CA GLY A 68 -2.59 -4.03 2.41
C GLY A 68 -3.41 -3.91 3.69
N GLU A 69 -4.20 -4.93 4.04
CA GLU A 69 -4.97 -4.99 5.29
C GLU A 69 -4.04 -5.01 6.52
N VAL A 70 -3.01 -5.87 6.50
CA VAL A 70 -2.03 -5.96 7.60
C VAL A 70 -1.26 -4.65 7.76
N LEU A 71 -0.85 -4.03 6.65
CA LEU A 71 -0.20 -2.72 6.67
C LEU A 71 -1.09 -1.70 7.37
N ARG A 72 -2.35 -1.55 6.94
CA ARG A 72 -3.28 -0.57 7.51
C ARG A 72 -3.46 -0.77 9.01
N VAL A 73 -3.68 -2.01 9.46
CA VAL A 73 -3.81 -2.33 10.90
C VAL A 73 -2.54 -1.95 11.65
N ARG A 74 -1.35 -2.30 11.13
CA ARG A 74 -0.08 -1.95 11.77
C ARG A 74 0.16 -0.44 11.82
N THR A 75 -0.20 0.30 10.78
CA THR A 75 -0.04 1.75 10.75
C THR A 75 -0.96 2.42 11.76
N ILE A 76 -2.22 1.98 11.88
CA ILE A 76 -3.15 2.46 12.90
C ILE A 76 -2.62 2.12 14.30
N SER A 77 -2.27 0.85 14.56
CA SER A 77 -1.86 0.42 15.89
C SER A 77 -0.53 1.01 16.36
N ARG A 78 0.44 1.23 15.46
CA ARG A 78 1.77 1.73 15.82
C ARG A 78 1.89 3.25 15.77
N LEU A 79 1.23 3.88 14.79
CA LEU A 79 1.42 5.30 14.48
C LEU A 79 0.16 6.14 14.69
N GLY A 80 -1.00 5.51 14.95
CA GLY A 80 -2.28 6.21 15.01
C GLY A 80 -2.75 6.75 13.65
N VAL A 81 -2.19 6.25 12.55
CA VAL A 81 -2.45 6.76 11.19
C VAL A 81 -3.28 5.76 10.41
N ASP A 82 -4.48 6.19 9.96
CA ASP A 82 -5.29 5.43 9.02
C ASP A 82 -4.89 5.75 7.57
N VAL A 83 -4.16 4.83 6.93
CA VAL A 83 -3.74 4.95 5.54
C VAL A 83 -4.76 4.34 4.58
N ARG A 84 -4.93 4.97 3.41
CA ARG A 84 -5.75 4.45 2.31
C ARG A 84 -4.86 3.70 1.33
N VAL A 85 -5.20 2.45 1.06
CA VAL A 85 -4.35 1.52 0.29
C VAL A 85 -5.06 1.08 -0.98
N GLY A 86 -4.47 1.38 -2.14
CA GLY A 86 -4.93 0.92 -3.44
C GLY A 86 -3.93 -0.04 -4.05
N ILE A 87 -4.41 -1.15 -4.60
CA ILE A 87 -3.56 -2.17 -5.22
C ILE A 87 -3.99 -2.34 -6.66
N GLY A 88 -3.03 -2.43 -7.58
CA GLY A 88 -3.33 -2.60 -8.98
C GLY A 88 -2.17 -3.15 -9.81
N PRO A 89 -2.45 -3.51 -11.06
CA PRO A 89 -1.45 -4.01 -12.02
C PRO A 89 -0.48 -2.92 -12.52
N SER A 90 -0.74 -1.66 -12.17
CA SER A 90 0.05 -0.50 -12.53
C SER A 90 -0.09 0.60 -11.49
N ILE A 91 0.83 1.57 -11.51
CA ILE A 91 0.81 2.75 -10.63
C ILE A 91 -0.53 3.48 -10.76
N THR A 92 -0.99 3.77 -11.98
CA THR A 92 -2.24 4.52 -12.21
C THR A 92 -3.44 3.80 -11.63
N VAL A 93 -3.57 2.48 -11.80
CA VAL A 93 -4.70 1.72 -11.24
C VAL A 93 -4.65 1.71 -9.72
N ALA A 94 -3.47 1.48 -9.13
CA ALA A 94 -3.29 1.52 -7.67
C ALA A 94 -3.59 2.92 -7.08
N ALA A 95 -3.12 3.98 -7.74
CA ALA A 95 -3.35 5.36 -7.34
C ALA A 95 -4.83 5.76 -7.43
N THR A 96 -5.54 5.31 -8.46
CA THR A 96 -6.99 5.48 -8.59
C THR A 96 -7.72 4.72 -7.49
N ALA A 97 -7.41 3.44 -7.29
CA ALA A 97 -8.05 2.61 -6.27
C ALA A 97 -7.91 3.21 -4.86
N SER A 98 -6.70 3.67 -4.49
CA SER A 98 -6.47 4.33 -3.20
C SER A 98 -7.23 5.66 -3.06
N GLY A 99 -7.46 6.37 -4.17
CA GLY A 99 -8.23 7.60 -4.21
C GLY A 99 -9.74 7.40 -4.05
N GLN A 100 -10.25 6.22 -4.39
CA GLN A 100 -11.67 5.87 -4.19
C GLN A 100 -11.99 5.48 -2.74
N ILE A 101 -10.98 5.19 -1.94
CA ILE A 101 -11.15 4.91 -0.52
C ILE A 101 -11.39 6.25 0.18
N THR A 102 -12.65 6.58 0.39
CA THR A 102 -13.03 7.69 1.26
C THR A 102 -12.85 7.21 2.69
N ALA A 103 -11.90 7.80 3.42
CA ALA A 103 -11.81 7.56 4.85
C ALA A 103 -13.02 8.21 5.52
N ALA A 104 -13.90 7.40 6.10
CA ALA A 104 -14.67 7.79 7.27
C ALA A 104 -14.54 6.64 8.26
N GLY A 105 -13.46 6.70 9.03
CA GLY A 105 -13.16 5.77 10.11
C GLY A 105 -12.74 6.56 11.35
N GLY A 106 -13.70 7.25 11.97
CA GLY A 106 -13.56 7.87 13.29
C GLY A 106 -13.64 9.39 13.29
N GLY A 107 -14.79 9.92 13.74
CA GLY A 107 -15.08 11.35 13.92
C GLY A 107 -16.48 11.71 13.42
#